data_AF-A0A9X3BQF3-F1
#
_entry.id   AF-A0A9X3BQF3-F1
#
_cell.length_a   1.000
_cell.length_b   1.000
_cell.length_c   1.000
_cell.angle_alpha   90.00
_cell.angle_beta   90.00
_cell.angle_gamma   90.00
#
_symmetry.space_group_name_H-M   'P 1'
#
loop_
_entity.id
_entity.type
_entity.pdbx_description
1 polymer ?
#
loop_
_entity_poly.entity_id
_entity_poly.type
_entity_poly.pdbx_seq_one_letter_code
_entity_poly.pdbx_strand_id
1 'polypeptide(L)' 'MIARDIAPGSYVNLGIGQPTMVADYLDPAAEVVLHTENGMLGMGGAATGDAIDPDLTNAGKVPVTET' A
#
# COMPACT_ATOMS: atom_id res chain seq x y z
N MET A 1 9.03 -10.76 -9.14
CA MET A 1 10.35 -10.99 -8.50
C MET A 1 10.51 -10.06 -7.30
N ILE A 2 10.38 -8.73 -7.47
CA ILE A 2 10.51 -7.75 -6.35
C ILE A 2 9.65 -8.04 -5.11
N ALA A 3 8.37 -8.40 -5.25
CA ALA A 3 7.51 -8.67 -4.09
C ALA A 3 8.04 -9.80 -3.18
N ARG A 4 8.75 -10.77 -3.74
CA ARG A 4 9.33 -11.90 -2.99
C ARG A 4 10.64 -11.54 -2.30
N ASP A 5 11.25 -10.42 -2.67
CA ASP A 5 12.50 -9.92 -2.06
C ASP A 5 12.22 -9.12 -0.77
N ILE A 6 10.94 -8.79 -0.51
CA ILE A 6 10.51 -8.13 0.71
C ILE A 6 10.40 -9.16 1.83
N ALA A 7 11.17 -8.98 2.90
CA ALA A 7 11.14 -9.88 4.05
C ALA A 7 9.80 -9.76 4.81
N PRO A 8 9.28 -10.88 5.36
CA PRO A 8 8.10 -10.84 6.23
C PRO A 8 8.26 -9.84 7.39
N GLY A 9 7.17 -9.16 7.76
CA GLY A 9 7.13 -8.13 8.81
C GLY A 9 7.80 -6.80 8.45
N SER A 10 8.19 -6.60 7.19
CA SER A 10 8.82 -5.35 6.75
C SER A 10 7.83 -4.19 6.71
N TYR A 11 8.35 -2.99 6.98
CA TYR A 11 7.66 -1.72 6.71
C TYR A 11 8.20 -1.16 5.40
N VAL A 12 7.33 -1.00 4.40
CA VAL A 12 7.75 -0.68 3.04
C VAL A 12 7.01 0.55 2.53
N ASN A 13 7.76 1.51 1.97
CA ASN A 13 7.22 2.62 1.21
C ASN A 13 7.42 2.32 -0.29
N LEU A 14 6.32 2.28 -1.06
CA LEU A 14 6.35 2.02 -2.49
C LEU A 14 6.10 3.33 -3.25
N GLY A 15 7.10 3.77 -4.02
CA GLY A 15 6.96 4.95 -4.87
C GLY A 15 5.91 4.77 -5.98
N ILE A 16 5.33 5.88 -6.44
CA ILE A 16 4.30 5.88 -7.49
C ILE A 16 4.82 5.25 -8.78
N GLY A 17 3.95 4.48 -9.46
CA GLY A 17 4.21 3.87 -10.76
C GLY A 17 4.38 2.36 -10.67
N GLN A 18 5.48 1.84 -11.22
CA GLN A 18 5.75 0.39 -11.13
C GLN A 18 5.90 -0.13 -9.69
N PRO A 19 6.53 0.60 -8.74
CA PRO A 19 6.68 0.07 -7.38
C PRO A 19 5.33 -0.10 -6.66
N THR A 20 4.33 0.77 -6.89
CA THR A 20 3.00 0.58 -6.29
C THR A 20 2.33 -0.73 -6.68
N MET A 21 2.59 -1.27 -7.87
CA MET A 21 2.05 -2.58 -8.28
C MET A 21 2.64 -3.74 -7.46
N VAL A 22 3.76 -3.56 -6.76
CA VAL A 22 4.36 -4.61 -5.92
C VAL A 22 3.42 -5.02 -4.79
N ALA A 23 2.60 -4.09 -4.29
CA ALA A 23 1.61 -4.34 -3.24
C ALA A 23 0.65 -5.48 -3.60
N ASP A 24 0.21 -5.54 -4.87
CA ASP A 24 -0.74 -6.55 -5.36
C ASP A 24 -0.17 -7.99 -5.39
N TYR A 25 1.15 -8.14 -5.24
CA TYR A 25 1.85 -9.43 -5.27
C TYR A 25 2.47 -9.80 -3.92
N LEU A 26 2.22 -9.03 -2.86
CA LEU A 26 2.67 -9.37 -1.52
C LEU A 26 1.91 -10.60 -1.01
N ASP A 27 2.64 -11.50 -0.34
CA ASP A 27 2.03 -12.62 0.36
C ASP A 27 1.28 -12.09 1.60
N PRO A 28 -0.05 -12.29 1.72
CA PRO A 28 -0.79 -11.86 2.90
C PRO A 28 -0.24 -12.46 4.21
N ALA A 29 0.36 -13.66 4.16
CA ALA A 29 0.97 -14.29 5.33
C ALA A 29 2.32 -13.67 5.71
N ALA A 30 2.90 -12.79 4.88
CA ALA A 30 4.15 -12.11 5.18
C ALA A 30 3.98 -10.89 6.08
N GLU A 31 2.75 -10.44 6.39
CA GLU A 31 2.48 -9.34 7.34
C GLU A 31 3.29 -8.05 7.02
N VAL A 32 3.44 -7.73 5.74
CA VAL A 32 4.12 -6.51 5.29
C VAL A 32 3.22 -5.30 5.52
N VAL A 33 3.74 -4.27 6.19
CA VAL A 33 3.04 -3.01 6.45
C VAL A 33 3.43 -1.98 5.41
N LEU A 34 2.44 -1.49 4.65
CA LEU A 34 2.65 -0.44 3.68
C LEU A 34 2.58 0.94 4.34
N HIS A 35 3.62 1.74 4.11
CA HIS A 35 3.70 3.14 4.50
C HIS A 35 3.50 4.04 3.28
N THR A 36 2.88 5.20 3.49
CA THR A 36 2.85 6.28 2.50
C THR A 36 3.31 7.60 3.11
N GLU A 37 4.08 8.37 2.35
CA GLU A 37 4.79 9.57 2.81
C GLU A 37 3.90 10.70 3.35
N ASN A 38 2.61 10.68 3.02
CA ASN A 38 1.61 11.62 3.52
C ASN A 38 1.03 11.25 4.89
N GLY A 39 1.62 10.29 5.60
CA GLY A 39 1.41 10.09 7.05
C GLY A 39 0.56 8.90 7.43
N MET A 40 0.54 7.83 6.63
CA MET A 40 -0.22 6.61 6.92
C MET A 40 0.68 5.38 6.96
N LEU A 41 0.44 4.54 7.96
CA LEU A 41 0.96 3.18 8.11
C LEU A 41 -0.22 2.21 8.02
N GLY A 42 -0.05 1.09 7.31
CA GLY A 42 -1.16 0.18 7.03
C GLY A 42 -2.00 0.65 5.84
N MET A 43 -1.36 1.23 4.82
CA MET A 43 -2.06 1.58 3.58
C MET A 43 -2.58 0.30 2.91
N GLY A 44 -3.88 0.24 2.68
CA GLY A 44 -4.54 -0.83 1.95
C GLY A 44 -4.54 -0.64 0.44
N GLY A 45 -5.44 -1.36 -0.23
CA GLY A 45 -5.61 -1.27 -1.67
C GLY A 45 -6.31 0.01 -2.13
N ALA A 46 -6.47 0.16 -3.45
CA ALA A 46 -7.24 1.26 -4.02
C ALA A 46 -8.71 1.19 -3.56
N ALA A 47 -9.24 2.31 -3.07
CA ALA A 47 -10.63 2.42 -2.66
C ALA A 47 -11.53 2.63 -3.88
N THR A 48 -12.73 2.02 -3.86
CA THR A 48 -13.74 2.14 -4.92
C THR A 48 -15.15 2.26 -4.33
N GLY A 49 -16.06 2.91 -5.06
CA GLY A 49 -17.45 3.07 -4.63
C GLY A 49 -17.56 3.73 -3.26
N ASP A 50 -18.33 3.10 -2.37
CA ASP A 50 -18.60 3.61 -1.03
C ASP A 50 -17.40 3.53 -0.07
N ALA A 51 -16.31 2.86 -0.46
CA ALA A 51 -15.08 2.80 0.33
C ALA A 51 -14.19 4.05 0.13
N ILE A 52 -14.56 4.97 -0.77
CA ILE A 52 -13.81 6.20 -1.02
C ILE A 52 -14.01 7.16 0.15
N ASP A 53 -12.95 7.40 0.90
CA ASP A 53 -12.84 8.46 1.91
C ASP A 53 -11.94 9.59 1.36
N PRO A 54 -12.41 10.85 1.29
CA PRO A 54 -11.60 11.97 0.78
C PRO A 54 -10.35 12.26 1.61
N ASP A 55 -10.29 11.83 2.87
CA ASP A 55 -9.13 12.01 3.75
C ASP A 55 -8.09 10.88 3.57
N LEU A 56 -8.46 9.75 2.95
CA LEU A 56 -7.60 8.59 2.75
C LEU A 56 -7.07 8.54 1.31
N THR A 57 -5.91 9.15 1.10
CA THR A 57 -5.18 9.09 -0.17
C THR A 57 -3.76 8.60 0.02
N ASN A 58 -3.17 8.01 -1.02
CA ASN A 58 -1.73 7.76 -1.06
C ASN A 58 -0.96 8.99 -1.57
N ALA A 59 0.38 8.89 -1.61
CA ALA A 59 1.27 9.92 -2.14
C ALA A 59 0.90 10.44 -3.55
N GLY A 60 0.26 9.60 -4.38
CA GLY A 60 -0.18 9.91 -5.74
C GLY A 60 -1.59 10.51 -5.83
N LYS A 61 -2.22 10.84 -4.68
CA LYS A 61 -3.60 11.34 -4.58
C LYS A 61 -4.66 10.36 -5.10
N VAL A 62 -4.34 9.07 -5.08
CA VAL A 62 -5.31 8.00 -5.35
C VAL A 62 -6.00 7.62 -4.04
N PRO A 63 -7.34 7.50 -4.01
CA PRO A 63 -8.07 6.99 -2.84
C PRO A 63 -7.64 5.57 -2.48
N VAL A 64 -7.43 5.32 -1.20
CA VAL A 64 -6.99 4.03 -0.65
C VAL A 64 -7.76 3.67 0.62
N THR A 65 -7.76 2.39 0.99
CA THR A 65 -8.27 1.93 2.29
C THR A 65 -7.15 1.88 3.34
N GLU A 66 -7.50 1.63 4.60
CA GLU A 66 -6.56 1.24 5.66
C GLU A 66 -6.71 -0.25 6.00
N THR A 67 -5.69 -0.87 6.60
CA THR A 67 -5.64 -2.28 7.04
C THR A 67 -5.38 -2.43 8.52
#